data_AF-F6HST0-F1
#
_entry.id   AF-F6HST0-F1
#
_cell.length_a   1.000
_cell.length_b   1.000
_cell.length_c   1.000
_cell.angle_alpha   90.00
_cell.angle_beta   90.00
_cell.angle_gamma   90.00
#
_symmetry.space_group_name_H-M   'P 1'
#
loop_
_entity.id
_entity.type
_entity.pdbx_description
1 polymer ?
#
loop_
_entity_poly.entity_id
_entity_poly.type
_entity_poly.pdbx_seq_one_letter_code
_entity_poly.pdbx_strand_id
1 'polypeptide(L)'
;MSKGPGLFADIGKKAKDLLTRDYISDQKFTVSTYSDTGVAITSTAVKKGGLSTGDVAVQYKYKNSVIDVKADTGSNINTTLTFTEIIPSTKTIASFKFPDYNSGKNEITVSIDD
;
A
#
# COMPACT_ATOMS: atom_id res chain seq x y z
N MET A 1 38.85 -7.90 23.28
CA MET A 1 38.54 -6.92 22.21
C MET A 1 37.52 -5.93 22.74
N SER A 2 37.97 -4.75 23.16
CA SER A 2 37.09 -3.67 23.61
C SER A 2 36.36 -3.12 22.39
N LYS A 3 35.05 -3.36 22.28
CA LYS A 3 34.24 -2.67 21.26
C LYS A 3 34.17 -1.19 21.68
N GLY A 4 34.60 -0.31 20.79
CA GLY A 4 34.52 1.14 20.98
C GLY A 4 33.09 1.60 21.28
N PRO A 5 32.91 2.86 21.72
CA PRO A 5 31.60 3.38 22.07
C PRO A 5 30.62 3.15 20.91
N GLY A 6 29.46 2.54 21.23
CA GLY A 6 28.39 2.29 20.27
C GLY A 6 27.84 3.59 19.69
N LEU A 7 27.02 3.48 18.63
CA LEU A 7 26.40 4.65 18.01
C LEU A 7 25.50 5.36 19.03
N PHE A 8 25.25 6.67 18.85
CA PHE A 8 24.30 7.42 19.69
C PHE A 8 22.92 6.72 19.75
N ALA A 9 22.51 6.07 18.66
CA ALA A 9 21.28 5.27 18.57
C ALA A 9 21.26 4.01 19.47
N ASP A 10 22.43 3.53 19.93
CA ASP A 10 22.55 2.38 20.84
C ASP A 10 22.47 2.79 22.32
N ILE A 11 22.60 4.07 22.63
CA ILE A 11 22.43 4.59 24.01
C ILE A 11 20.96 4.41 24.41
N GLY A 12 20.74 3.73 25.53
CA GLY A 12 19.40 3.41 26.01
C GLY A 12 18.68 2.30 25.25
N LYS A 13 19.27 1.76 24.17
CA LYS A 13 18.67 0.67 23.37
C LYS A 13 18.34 -0.56 24.21
N LYS A 14 19.24 -1.00 25.11
CA LYS A 14 18.95 -2.13 26.01
C LYS A 14 17.75 -1.87 26.93
N ALA A 15 17.63 -0.67 27.48
CA ALA A 15 16.51 -0.31 28.34
C ALA A 15 15.19 -0.21 27.56
N LYS A 16 15.23 0.42 26.37
CA LYS A 16 14.10 0.49 25.44
C LYS A 16 13.66 -0.90 24.99
N ASP A 17 14.61 -1.75 24.65
CA ASP A 17 14.37 -3.12 24.23
C ASP A 17 13.76 -3.93 25.39
N LEU A 18 14.22 -3.81 26.63
CA LEU A 18 13.56 -4.48 27.77
C LEU A 18 12.07 -4.14 27.91
N LEU A 19 11.68 -2.91 27.53
CA LEU A 19 10.31 -2.42 27.65
C LEU A 19 9.43 -2.69 26.43
N THR A 20 10.02 -2.79 25.24
CA THR A 20 9.27 -2.77 23.97
C THR A 20 9.73 -3.80 22.95
N ARG A 21 10.77 -4.57 23.25
CA ARG A 21 11.25 -5.63 22.35
C ARG A 21 10.14 -6.63 22.16
N ASP A 22 9.83 -6.86 20.89
CA ASP A 22 8.76 -7.74 20.43
C ASP A 22 7.33 -7.29 20.84
N TYR A 23 7.19 -6.11 21.47
CA TYR A 23 5.90 -5.49 21.76
C TYR A 23 5.42 -4.71 20.54
N ILE A 24 4.76 -5.43 19.62
CA ILE A 24 4.05 -4.86 18.49
C ILE A 24 2.57 -4.71 18.91
N SER A 25 2.19 -3.52 19.41
CA SER A 25 0.77 -3.17 19.63
C SER A 25 -0.05 -3.16 18.33
N ASP A 26 0.65 -3.12 17.19
CA ASP A 26 0.04 -2.95 15.89
C ASP A 26 -0.53 -4.28 15.39
N GLN A 27 -1.85 -4.39 15.30
CA GLN A 27 -2.53 -5.57 14.78
C GLN A 27 -2.99 -5.29 13.36
N LYS A 28 -2.63 -6.14 12.40
CA LYS A 28 -3.13 -6.06 11.03
C LYS A 28 -3.85 -7.36 10.69
N PHE A 29 -5.10 -7.24 10.29
CA PHE A 29 -5.92 -8.33 9.79
C PHE A 29 -6.28 -8.03 8.34
N THR A 30 -6.04 -8.98 7.45
CA THR A 30 -6.33 -8.83 6.02
C THR A 30 -7.06 -10.07 5.52
N VAL A 31 -8.16 -9.87 4.81
CA VAL A 31 -8.94 -10.91 4.14
C VAL A 31 -9.01 -10.55 2.67
N SER A 32 -8.62 -11.49 1.82
CA SER A 32 -8.69 -11.35 0.36
C SER A 32 -9.56 -12.44 -0.24
N THR A 33 -10.48 -12.05 -1.12
CA THR A 33 -11.33 -12.94 -1.91
C THR A 33 -11.02 -12.72 -3.37
N TYR A 34 -10.89 -13.81 -4.13
CA TYR A 34 -10.55 -13.79 -5.54
C TYR A 34 -11.64 -14.51 -6.34
N SER A 35 -11.97 -13.99 -7.51
CA SER A 35 -12.84 -14.65 -8.48
C SER A 35 -12.06 -15.06 -9.72
N ASP A 36 -12.49 -16.16 -10.35
CA ASP A 36 -11.93 -16.61 -11.64
C ASP A 36 -12.16 -15.61 -12.77
N THR A 37 -13.12 -14.69 -12.59
CA THR A 37 -13.41 -13.60 -13.52
C THR A 37 -12.43 -12.42 -13.44
N GLY A 38 -11.41 -12.50 -12.57
CA GLY A 38 -10.35 -11.49 -12.45
C GLY A 38 -10.64 -10.38 -11.44
N VAL A 39 -11.66 -10.53 -10.58
CA VAL A 39 -11.94 -9.61 -9.47
C VAL A 39 -11.22 -10.10 -8.22
N ALA A 40 -10.53 -9.20 -7.53
CA ALA A 40 -9.96 -9.43 -6.20
C ALA A 40 -10.45 -8.35 -5.24
N ILE A 41 -11.04 -8.76 -4.12
CA ILE A 41 -11.49 -7.86 -3.05
C ILE A 41 -10.61 -8.13 -1.84
N THR A 42 -9.94 -7.11 -1.32
CA THR A 42 -9.09 -7.19 -0.14
C THR A 42 -9.57 -6.19 0.90
N SER A 43 -9.98 -6.70 2.06
CA SER A 43 -10.34 -5.91 3.23
C SER A 43 -9.23 -5.99 4.26
N THR A 44 -8.75 -4.85 4.73
CA THR A 44 -7.69 -4.74 5.73
C THR A 44 -8.19 -3.91 6.91
N ALA A 45 -7.93 -4.39 8.12
CA ALA A 45 -8.12 -3.66 9.36
C ALA A 45 -6.78 -3.58 10.08
N VAL A 46 -6.37 -2.37 10.46
CA VAL A 46 -5.13 -2.10 11.19
C VAL A 46 -5.46 -1.37 12.47
N LYS A 47 -5.04 -1.92 13.61
CA LYS A 47 -5.00 -1.20 14.88
C LYS A 47 -3.55 -0.82 15.12
N LYS A 48 -3.23 0.46 15.19
CA LYS A 48 -1.88 0.98 15.39
C LYS A 48 -1.88 2.13 16.39
N GLY A 49 -1.08 2.00 17.45
CA GLY A 49 -0.95 3.07 18.46
C GLY A 49 -2.27 3.54 19.11
N GLY A 50 -3.27 2.66 19.24
CA GLY A 50 -4.60 2.99 19.77
C GLY A 50 -5.61 3.49 18.73
N LEU A 51 -5.16 3.84 17.53
CA LEU A 51 -6.03 4.18 16.40
C LEU A 51 -6.37 2.92 15.61
N SER A 52 -7.64 2.77 15.23
CA SER A 52 -8.08 1.70 14.34
C SER A 52 -8.43 2.29 12.99
N THR A 53 -7.75 1.85 11.94
CA THR A 53 -8.00 2.22 10.56
C THR A 53 -8.35 0.97 9.76
N GLY A 54 -9.08 1.16 8.67
CA GLY A 54 -9.40 0.08 7.76
C GLY A 54 -9.39 0.57 6.33
N ASP A 55 -9.18 -0.36 5.41
CA ASP A 55 -9.30 -0.11 3.99
C ASP A 55 -9.91 -1.31 3.26
N VAL A 56 -10.64 -1.01 2.20
CA VAL A 56 -11.14 -1.98 1.24
C VAL A 56 -10.54 -1.62 -0.12
N ALA A 57 -9.84 -2.57 -0.71
CA ALA A 57 -9.29 -2.50 -2.05
C ALA A 57 -10.01 -3.50 -2.95
N VAL A 58 -10.40 -3.07 -4.14
CA VAL A 58 -10.97 -3.89 -5.20
C VAL A 58 -10.07 -3.75 -6.41
N GLN A 59 -9.60 -4.87 -6.94
CA GLN A 59 -8.86 -4.94 -8.18
C GLN A 59 -9.68 -5.72 -9.20
N TYR A 60 -9.79 -5.21 -10.41
CA TYR A 60 -10.32 -5.93 -11.56
C TYR A 60 -9.27 -5.99 -12.64
N LYS A 61 -8.86 -7.20 -13.00
CA LYS A 61 -7.88 -7.47 -14.04
C LYS A 61 -8.55 -8.10 -15.24
N TYR A 62 -8.46 -7.44 -16.39
CA TYR A 62 -8.94 -7.96 -17.66
C TYR A 62 -7.92 -7.70 -18.77
N LYS A 63 -7.39 -8.78 -19.35
CA LYS A 63 -6.34 -8.72 -20.38
C LYS A 63 -5.19 -7.81 -19.94
N ASN A 64 -5.01 -6.69 -20.63
CA ASN A 64 -3.94 -5.72 -20.47
C ASN A 64 -4.38 -4.48 -19.68
N SER A 65 -5.49 -4.59 -18.96
CA SER A 65 -6.07 -3.49 -18.18
C SER A 65 -6.31 -3.94 -16.75
N VAL A 66 -5.93 -3.08 -15.81
CA VAL A 66 -6.17 -3.27 -14.39
C VAL A 66 -6.87 -2.02 -13.86
N ILE A 67 -7.96 -2.24 -13.14
CA ILE A 67 -8.70 -1.20 -12.44
C ILE A 67 -8.55 -1.49 -10.96
N ASP A 68 -7.94 -0.58 -10.23
CA ASP A 68 -7.79 -0.66 -8.77
C ASP A 68 -8.62 0.46 -8.13
N VAL A 69 -9.46 0.12 -7.18
CA VAL A 69 -10.22 1.07 -6.36
C VAL A 69 -9.90 0.79 -4.91
N LYS A 70 -9.47 1.80 -4.17
CA LYS A 70 -9.19 1.70 -2.75
C LYS A 70 -9.97 2.77 -1.98
N ALA A 71 -10.67 2.35 -0.94
CA ALA A 71 -11.34 3.24 -0.01
C ALA A 71 -10.82 2.96 1.41
N ASP A 72 -10.54 4.00 2.18
CA ASP A 72 -10.12 3.87 3.57
C ASP A 72 -11.08 4.59 4.55
N THR A 73 -10.94 4.27 5.84
CA THR A 73 -11.72 4.87 6.92
C THR A 73 -11.44 6.36 7.13
N GLY A 74 -10.43 6.92 6.45
CA GLY A 74 -10.15 8.36 6.42
C GLY A 74 -10.94 9.10 5.33
N SER A 75 -11.96 8.46 4.74
CA SER A 75 -12.76 8.96 3.62
C SER A 75 -11.94 9.19 2.34
N ASN A 76 -10.76 8.60 2.21
CA ASN A 76 -10.00 8.71 0.98
C ASN A 76 -10.43 7.60 0.02
N ILE A 77 -10.89 8.00 -1.15
CA ILE A 77 -11.14 7.10 -2.27
C ILE A 77 -10.06 7.36 -3.31
N ASN A 78 -9.35 6.31 -3.69
CA ASN A 78 -8.35 6.35 -4.75
C ASN A 78 -8.73 5.35 -5.84
N THR A 79 -8.88 5.84 -7.06
CA THR A 79 -9.07 4.99 -8.24
C THR A 79 -7.83 5.04 -9.10
N THR A 80 -7.32 3.89 -9.49
CA THR A 80 -6.15 3.75 -10.36
C THR A 80 -6.51 2.92 -11.58
N LEU A 81 -6.39 3.51 -12.77
CA LEU A 81 -6.56 2.82 -14.05
C LEU A 81 -5.20 2.57 -14.65
N THR A 82 -4.85 1.30 -14.85
CA THR A 82 -3.56 0.89 -15.40
C THR A 82 -3.76 0.15 -16.72
N PHE A 83 -3.13 0.65 -17.77
CA PHE A 83 -3.09 0.01 -19.08
C PHE A 83 -1.66 -0.42 -19.38
N THR A 84 -1.46 -1.71 -19.65
CA THR A 84 -0.17 -2.30 -20.02
C THR A 84 -0.12 -2.56 -21.52
N GLU A 85 1.05 -2.46 -22.14
CA GLU A 85 1.26 -2.76 -23.56
C GLU A 85 0.37 -1.92 -24.50
N ILE A 86 0.31 -0.61 -24.24
CA ILE A 86 -0.45 0.35 -25.07
C ILE A 86 0.10 0.38 -26.50
N ILE A 87 1.41 0.16 -26.65
CA ILE A 87 2.10 0.06 -27.93
C ILE A 87 2.44 -1.41 -28.18
N PRO A 88 2.10 -1.98 -29.36
CA PRO A 88 2.48 -3.34 -29.70
C PRO A 88 4.01 -3.49 -29.63
N SER A 89 4.51 -4.50 -28.91
CA SER A 89 5.93 -4.82 -28.75
C SER A 89 6.74 -4.01 -27.71
N THR A 90 6.12 -3.13 -26.91
CA THR A 90 6.81 -2.40 -25.82
C THR A 90 6.09 -2.58 -24.48
N LYS A 91 6.85 -2.73 -23.38
CA LYS A 91 6.30 -2.74 -22.01
C LYS A 91 5.96 -1.32 -21.56
N THR A 92 4.93 -0.74 -22.16
CA THR A 92 4.41 0.58 -21.75
C THR A 92 3.31 0.42 -20.71
N ILE A 93 3.41 1.15 -19.61
CA ILE A 93 2.41 1.21 -18.54
C ILE A 93 1.93 2.66 -18.42
N ALA A 94 0.64 2.92 -18.62
CA ALA A 94 0.01 4.19 -18.22
C ALA A 94 -0.88 3.96 -17.02
N SER A 95 -0.68 4.75 -15.97
CA SER A 95 -1.47 4.71 -14.74
C SER A 95 -2.07 6.08 -14.45
N PHE A 96 -3.39 6.11 -14.27
CA PHE A 96 -4.14 7.31 -13.91
C PHE A 96 -4.69 7.15 -12.51
N LYS A 97 -4.25 8.02 -11.60
CA LYS A 97 -4.64 8.00 -10.21
C LYS A 97 -5.51 9.21 -9.88
N PHE A 98 -6.75 8.92 -9.48
CA PHE A 98 -7.76 9.89 -9.11
C PHE A 98 -7.99 9.82 -7.59
N PRO A 99 -7.43 10.76 -6.81
CA PRO A 99 -7.73 10.90 -5.39
C PRO A 99 -9.07 11.59 -5.18
N ASP A 100 -9.50 11.57 -3.92
CA ASP A 100 -10.78 12.08 -3.46
C ASP A 100 -11.10 13.50 -3.99
N TYR A 101 -12.39 13.70 -4.32
CA TYR A 101 -12.95 14.85 -5.05
C TYR A 101 -12.63 16.20 -4.40
N ASN A 102 -12.33 16.21 -3.10
CA ASN A 102 -11.96 17.40 -2.33
C ASN A 102 -10.53 17.92 -2.62
N SER A 103 -9.63 17.09 -3.16
CA SER A 103 -8.20 17.42 -3.23
C SER A 103 -7.73 17.92 -4.60
N GLY A 104 -8.50 17.73 -5.67
CA GLY A 104 -8.25 18.24 -7.03
C GLY A 104 -6.92 17.81 -7.69
N LYS A 105 -6.11 17.00 -7.00
CA LYS A 105 -4.82 16.51 -7.49
C LYS A 105 -5.10 15.33 -8.41
N ASN A 106 -4.50 15.27 -9.59
CA ASN A 106 -4.53 14.06 -10.42
C ASN A 106 -3.08 13.70 -10.73
N GLU A 107 -2.73 12.42 -10.58
CA GLU A 107 -1.39 11.93 -10.92
C GLU A 107 -1.49 11.04 -12.15
N ILE A 108 -0.76 11.40 -13.20
CA ILE A 108 -0.59 10.60 -14.41
C ILE A 108 0.85 10.11 -14.39
N THR A 109 1.03 8.79 -14.37
CA THR A 109 2.35 8.16 -14.49
C THR A 109 2.39 7.38 -15.80
N VAL A 110 3.33 7.71 -16.66
CA VAL A 110 3.64 6.96 -17.88
C VAL A 110 5.05 6.41 -17.73
N SER A 111 5.16 5.09 -17.71
CA SER A 111 6.45 4.39 -17.69
C SER A 111 6.57 3.61 -18.99
N ILE A 112 7.68 3.84 -19.70
CA ILE A 112 8.06 3.11 -20.90
C ILE A 112 9.36 2.40 -20.53
N ASP A 113 9.29 1.08 -20.35
CA ASP A 113 10.50 0.26 -20.29
C ASP A 113 10.81 -0.22 -21.72
N ASP A 114 12.00 0.14 -22.21
CA ASP A 114 12.63 -0.37 -23.45
C ASP A 114 13.30 -1.73 -23.21
#